data_AF-I3U9C8-F1
#
_entry.id   AF-I3U9C8-F1
#
_cell.length_a   1.000
_cell.length_b   1.000
_cell.length_c   1.000
_cell.angle_alpha   90.00
_cell.angle_beta   90.00
_cell.angle_gamma   90.00
#
_symmetry.space_group_name_H-M   'P 1'
#
loop_
_entity.id
_entity.type
_entity.pdbx_description
1 polymer ?
#
loop_
_entity_poly.entity_id
_entity_poly.type
_entity_poly.pdbx_seq_one_letter_code
_entity_poly.pdbx_strand_id
1 'polypeptide(L)'
;MDDLLEELTDVHRFATRQFPSESIWMQSMPGHLPADDQIPIATYGKSNSGMLRHVYRRGLAERYGRTMQCIAGLHYNFSLPDSLWQVLDLEGTTETERQSVGYMG
;
A
#
# COMPACT_ATOMS: atom_id res chain seq x y z
N MET A 1 16.54 -9.82 3.99
CA MET A 1 15.50 -9.49 4.99
C MET A 1 15.96 -8.32 5.82
N ASP A 2 17.20 -8.34 6.31
CA ASP A 2 17.78 -7.25 7.10
C ASP A 2 17.77 -5.91 6.34
N ASP A 3 18.24 -5.88 5.08
CA ASP A 3 18.21 -4.67 4.25
C ASP A 3 16.80 -4.06 4.11
N LEU A 4 15.77 -4.90 4.02
CA LEU A 4 14.37 -4.46 3.94
C LEU A 4 13.90 -3.83 5.26
N LEU A 5 14.28 -4.43 6.40
CA LEU A 5 13.93 -3.89 7.71
C LEU A 5 14.69 -2.61 8.01
N GLU A 6 15.93 -2.49 7.54
CA GLU A 6 16.73 -1.26 7.61
C GLU A 6 16.08 -0.13 6.81
N GLU A 7 15.71 -0.37 5.55
CA GLU A 7 15.03 0.63 4.71
C GLU A 7 13.70 1.07 5.34
N LEU A 8 12.88 0.11 5.81
CA LEU A 8 11.61 0.42 6.48
C LEU A 8 11.84 1.28 7.74
N THR A 9 12.87 0.96 8.50
CA THR A 9 13.25 1.71 9.71
C THR A 9 13.67 3.14 9.36
N ASP A 10 14.45 3.32 8.29
CA ASP A 10 14.93 4.62 7.88
C ASP A 10 13.82 5.51 7.31
N VAL A 11 12.90 4.95 6.52
CA VAL A 11 11.70 5.66 6.07
C VAL A 11 10.85 6.10 7.28
N HIS A 12 10.66 5.22 8.26
CA HIS A 12 9.90 5.54 9.47
C HIS A 12 10.55 6.66 10.29
N ARG A 13 11.88 6.59 10.51
CA ARG A 13 12.65 7.64 11.18
C ARG A 13 12.62 8.96 10.42
N PHE A 14 12.76 8.92 9.11
CA PHE A 14 12.72 10.12 8.28
C PHE A 14 11.34 10.80 8.38
N ALA A 15 10.25 10.06 8.19
CA ALA A 15 8.90 10.58 8.22
C ALA A 15 8.52 11.19 9.58
N THR A 16 8.80 10.47 10.68
CA THR A 16 8.50 10.95 12.04
C THR A 16 9.26 12.23 12.40
N ARG A 17 10.48 12.42 11.88
CA ARG A 17 11.25 13.65 12.09
C ARG A 17 10.68 14.88 11.38
N GLN A 18 9.87 14.70 10.32
CA GLN A 18 9.26 15.83 9.60
C GLN A 18 8.09 16.47 10.37
N PHE A 19 7.49 15.74 11.33
CA PHE A 19 6.30 16.16 12.07
C PHE A 19 6.53 16.01 13.58
N PRO A 20 7.38 16.85 14.21
CA PRO A 20 7.83 16.65 15.59
C PRO A 20 6.72 16.76 16.65
N SER A 21 5.59 17.38 16.31
CA SER A 21 4.40 17.49 17.18
C SER A 21 3.36 16.39 16.94
N GLU A 22 3.62 15.48 15.99
CA GLU A 22 2.70 14.40 15.65
C GLU A 22 3.34 13.03 15.95
N SER A 23 2.52 11.99 15.95
CA SER A 23 2.96 10.62 16.17
C SER A 23 2.22 9.69 15.25
N ILE A 24 2.89 8.61 14.82
CA ILE A 24 2.29 7.59 13.97
C ILE A 24 1.48 6.64 14.84
N TRP A 25 0.24 6.38 14.42
CA TRP A 25 -0.62 5.38 15.04
C TRP A 25 -0.18 3.97 14.64
N MET A 26 0.15 3.14 15.63
CA MET A 26 0.80 1.83 15.41
C MET A 26 -0.18 0.64 15.40
N GLN A 27 -1.49 0.89 15.36
CA GLN A 27 -2.52 -0.17 15.34
C GLN A 27 -3.29 -0.14 14.02
N SER A 28 -3.80 -1.29 13.58
CA SER A 28 -4.55 -1.39 12.32
C SER A 28 -5.86 -0.61 12.35
N MET A 29 -6.65 -0.78 13.42
CA MET A 29 -7.87 0.00 13.60
C MET A 29 -7.53 1.40 14.11
N PRO A 30 -8.12 2.46 13.53
CA PRO A 30 -7.88 3.81 14.00
C PRO A 30 -8.35 3.98 15.45
N GLY A 31 -7.72 4.92 16.17
CA GLY A 31 -8.16 5.34 17.49
C GLY A 31 -9.37 6.27 17.43
N HIS A 32 -9.35 7.34 18.21
CA HIS A 32 -10.36 8.37 18.12
C HIS A 32 -10.17 9.19 16.83
N LEU A 33 -11.24 9.31 16.04
CA LEU A 33 -11.28 10.11 14.81
C LEU A 33 -12.29 11.26 14.96
N PRO A 34 -12.10 12.37 14.23
CA PRO A 34 -13.11 13.42 14.14
C PRO A 34 -14.37 12.91 13.41
N ALA A 35 -15.38 13.77 13.25
CA ALA A 35 -16.54 13.44 12.45
C ALA A 35 -16.13 13.06 11.00
N ASP A 36 -16.89 12.16 10.37
CA ASP A 36 -16.50 11.55 9.09
C ASP A 36 -16.23 12.61 7.99
N ASP A 37 -17.05 13.66 7.93
CA ASP A 37 -16.93 14.76 6.98
C ASP A 37 -15.72 15.69 7.23
N GLN A 38 -15.16 15.64 8.43
CA GLN A 38 -13.96 16.39 8.84
C GLN A 38 -12.65 15.65 8.54
N ILE A 39 -12.69 14.34 8.25
CA ILE A 39 -11.49 13.59 7.85
C ILE A 39 -11.05 14.06 6.45
N PRO A 40 -9.85 14.64 6.28
CA PRO A 40 -9.46 15.21 5.00
C PRO A 40 -9.19 14.14 3.93
N ILE A 41 -9.60 14.42 2.69
CA ILE A 41 -9.25 13.60 1.53
C ILE A 41 -7.87 14.02 1.01
N ALA A 42 -6.98 13.06 0.82
CA ALA A 42 -5.62 13.33 0.34
C ALA A 42 -5.60 14.10 -1.00
N THR A 43 -4.71 15.10 -1.09
CA THR A 43 -4.53 15.94 -2.27
C THR A 43 -3.18 15.64 -2.93
N TYR A 44 -3.14 15.72 -4.27
CA TYR A 44 -1.98 15.29 -5.08
C TYR A 44 -1.55 16.35 -6.12
N GLY A 45 -1.87 17.63 -5.86
CA GLY A 45 -1.67 18.72 -6.81
C GLY A 45 -2.76 18.79 -7.90
N LYS A 46 -2.53 19.66 -8.90
CA LYS A 46 -3.52 20.00 -9.95
C LYS A 46 -3.31 19.27 -11.29
N SER A 47 -2.35 18.35 -11.38
CA SER A 47 -2.16 17.54 -12.59
C SER A 47 -3.35 16.60 -12.79
N ASN A 48 -3.59 16.16 -14.04
CA ASN A 48 -4.67 15.21 -14.33
C ASN A 48 -4.52 13.90 -13.52
N SER A 49 -3.30 13.39 -13.37
CA SER A 49 -3.02 12.21 -12.55
C SER A 49 -3.29 12.45 -11.06
N GLY A 50 -2.95 13.63 -10.54
CA GLY A 50 -3.24 14.02 -9.16
C GLY A 50 -4.75 14.16 -8.91
N MET A 51 -5.47 14.80 -9.84
CA MET A 51 -6.92 14.97 -9.76
C MET A 51 -7.64 13.62 -9.82
N LEU A 52 -7.20 12.70 -10.69
CA LEU A 52 -7.77 11.35 -10.76
C LEU A 52 -7.63 10.61 -9.43
N ARG A 53 -6.46 10.67 -8.78
CA ARG A 53 -6.22 10.05 -7.46
C ARG A 53 -7.07 10.67 -6.34
N HIS A 54 -7.32 11.97 -6.41
CA HIS A 54 -8.19 12.68 -5.46
C HIS A 54 -9.67 12.29 -5.66
N VAL A 55 -10.16 12.35 -6.91
CA VAL A 55 -11.54 11.96 -7.26
C VAL A 55 -11.81 10.50 -6.90
N TYR A 56 -10.84 9.61 -7.10
CA TYR A 56 -10.93 8.21 -6.66
C TYR A 56 -11.20 8.10 -5.15
N ARG A 57 -10.41 8.80 -4.31
CA ARG A 57 -10.58 8.79 -2.85
C ARG A 57 -11.89 9.42 -2.41
N ARG A 58 -12.34 10.47 -3.10
CA ARG A 58 -13.68 11.03 -2.88
C ARG A 58 -14.76 9.98 -3.18
N GLY A 59 -14.64 9.25 -4.28
CA GLY A 59 -15.56 8.15 -4.60
C GLY A 59 -15.60 7.06 -3.54
N LEU A 60 -14.46 6.70 -2.94
CA LEU A 60 -14.41 5.76 -1.80
C LEU A 60 -15.09 6.33 -0.56
N ALA A 61 -14.86 7.61 -0.24
CA ALA A 61 -15.51 8.28 0.87
C ALA A 61 -17.04 8.25 0.74
N GLU A 62 -17.59 8.54 -0.45
CA GLU A 62 -19.04 8.52 -0.69
C GLU A 62 -19.64 7.12 -0.59
N ARG A 63 -18.90 6.08 -1.00
CA ARG A 63 -19.40 4.70 -1.02
C ARG A 63 -19.29 3.99 0.32
N TYR A 64 -18.24 4.32 1.08
CA TYR A 64 -17.79 3.49 2.19
C TYR A 64 -17.54 4.27 3.49
N GLY A 65 -17.62 5.60 3.47
CA GLY A 65 -17.28 6.48 4.59
C GLY A 65 -15.77 6.71 4.72
N ARG A 66 -15.37 7.88 5.22
CA ARG A 66 -13.94 8.24 5.38
C ARG A 66 -13.29 7.47 6.53
N THR A 67 -14.05 7.18 7.57
CA THR A 67 -13.62 6.40 8.74
C THR A 67 -13.10 5.01 8.36
N MET A 68 -13.79 4.31 7.45
CA MET A 68 -13.36 2.99 6.98
C MET A 68 -12.02 3.06 6.23
N GLN A 69 -11.76 4.16 5.52
CA GLN A 69 -10.50 4.37 4.79
C GLN A 69 -9.30 4.68 5.71
N CYS A 70 -9.53 4.88 7.01
CA CYS A 70 -8.47 5.09 8.01
C CYS A 70 -7.95 3.79 8.63
N ILE A 71 -8.50 2.62 8.26
CA ILE A 71 -7.95 1.32 8.66
C ILE A 71 -6.63 1.11 7.91
N ALA A 72 -5.57 0.80 8.67
CA ALA A 72 -4.22 0.58 8.13
C ALA A 72 -3.83 -0.92 8.19
N GLY A 73 -2.99 -1.33 7.26
CA GLY A 73 -2.46 -2.69 7.18
C GLY A 73 -1.08 -2.73 6.51
N LEU A 74 -0.46 -3.90 6.50
CA LEU A 74 0.81 -4.17 5.82
C LEU A 74 0.56 -4.99 4.56
N HIS A 75 1.14 -4.57 3.44
CA HIS A 75 1.16 -5.37 2.22
C HIS A 75 2.56 -5.96 2.05
N TYR A 76 2.67 -7.30 2.12
CA TYR A 76 3.91 -8.01 1.86
C TYR A 76 3.95 -8.44 0.40
N ASN A 77 4.95 -7.94 -0.34
CA ASN A 77 5.15 -8.26 -1.75
C ASN A 77 6.32 -9.25 -1.85
N PHE A 78 6.12 -10.34 -2.58
CA PHE A 78 7.10 -11.40 -2.72
C PHE A 78 7.12 -11.92 -4.16
N SER A 79 8.30 -12.29 -4.63
CA SER A 79 8.50 -12.97 -5.90
C SER A 79 9.53 -14.08 -5.76
N LEU A 80 9.26 -15.22 -6.40
CA LEU A 80 10.22 -16.32 -6.50
C LEU A 80 11.40 -15.93 -7.41
N PRO A 81 12.61 -16.46 -7.15
CA PRO A 81 13.77 -16.20 -7.99
C PRO A 81 13.60 -16.82 -9.37
N ASP A 82 14.12 -16.15 -10.41
CA ASP A 82 13.92 -16.56 -11.81
C ASP A 82 14.40 -17.99 -12.10
N SER A 83 15.48 -18.42 -11.44
CA SER A 83 16.04 -19.77 -11.58
C SER A 83 15.07 -20.87 -11.14
N LEU A 84 14.13 -20.57 -10.24
CA LEU A 84 13.18 -21.56 -9.76
C LEU A 84 12.15 -21.91 -10.85
N TRP A 85 11.75 -20.95 -11.69
CA TRP A 85 10.79 -21.19 -12.77
C TRP A 85 11.31 -22.15 -13.84
N GLN A 86 12.62 -22.35 -13.93
CA GLN A 86 13.24 -23.28 -14.87
C GLN A 86 13.19 -24.74 -14.39
N VAL A 87 13.06 -24.96 -13.08
CA VAL A 87 13.04 -26.31 -12.48
C VAL A 87 11.66 -26.75 -12.03
N LEU A 88 10.71 -25.82 -11.94
CA LEU A 88 9.31 -26.12 -11.69
C LEU A 88 8.64 -26.63 -12.97
N ASP A 89 8.09 -27.84 -12.91
CA ASP A 89 7.35 -28.47 -14.01
C ASP A 89 5.92 -27.89 -14.10
N LEU A 90 5.83 -26.63 -14.57
CA LEU A 90 4.59 -25.88 -14.71
C LEU A 90 4.17 -25.78 -16.17
N GLU A 91 2.87 -25.87 -16.41
CA GLU A 91 2.28 -25.69 -17.75
C GLU A 91 2.55 -24.26 -18.27
N GLY A 92 2.90 -24.14 -19.56
CA GLY A 92 3.11 -22.86 -20.21
C GLY A 92 4.19 -22.92 -21.30
N THR A 93 3.90 -22.31 -22.45
CA THR A 93 4.82 -22.26 -23.59
C THR A 93 5.88 -21.18 -23.40
N THR A 94 5.52 -20.07 -22.75
CA THR A 94 6.42 -18.97 -22.40
C THR A 94 6.76 -18.96 -20.91
N GLU A 95 7.85 -18.29 -20.54
CA GLU A 95 8.20 -18.09 -19.14
C GLU A 95 7.14 -17.28 -18.39
N THR A 96 6.61 -16.21 -19.01
CA THR A 96 5.52 -15.42 -18.43
C THR A 96 4.26 -16.26 -18.16
N GLU A 97 3.92 -17.19 -19.06
CA GLU A 97 2.82 -18.13 -18.84
C GLU A 97 3.10 -19.04 -17.64
N ARG A 98 4.27 -19.66 -17.58
CA ARG A 98 4.65 -20.53 -16.45
C ARG A 98 4.66 -19.79 -15.12
N GLN A 99 5.17 -18.55 -15.08
CA GLN A 99 5.13 -17.70 -13.89
C GLN A 99 3.70 -17.35 -13.48
N SER A 100 2.85 -16.99 -14.45
CA SER A 100 1.45 -16.67 -14.19
C SER A 100 0.69 -17.87 -13.63
N VAL A 101 0.89 -19.05 -14.23
CA VAL A 101 0.35 -20.32 -13.72
C VAL A 101 0.88 -20.59 -12.31
N GLY A 102 2.19 -20.46 -12.07
CA GLY A 102 2.76 -20.76 -10.76
C GLY A 102 2.36 -19.80 -9.63
N TYR A 103 2.02 -18.55 -9.91
CA TYR A 103 1.50 -17.61 -8.90
C TYR A 103 -0.03 -17.73 -8.69
N MET A 104 -0.76 -18.26 -9.67
CA MET A 104 -2.23 -18.39 -9.59
C MET A 104 -2.71 -19.82 -9.28
N GLY A 105 -1.84 -20.82 -9.45
CA GLY A 105 -2.12 -22.26 -9.42
C GLY A 105 -1.81 -22.94 -8.09
#